data_AF-A0A428T0W2-F1
#
_entry.id   AF-A0A428T0W2-F1
#
_cell.length_a   1.000
_cell.length_b   1.000
_cell.length_c   1.000
_cell.angle_alpha   90.00
_cell.angle_beta   90.00
_cell.angle_gamma   90.00
#
_symmetry.space_group_name_H-M   'P 1'
#
loop_
_entity.id
_entity.type
_entity.pdbx_description
1 polymer ?
#
loop_
_entity_poly.entity_id
_entity_poly.type
_entity_poly.pdbx_seq_one_letter_code
_entity_poly.pdbx_strand_id
1 'polypeptide(L)'
;MAPRIPNIPPELVAQIIQHVYSSDTVASCLLVNREWHHFALLVLYKHLVLAGSDQLERFLAAHNDLLVRSFTRSLTLYLREDGYP
;
A
#
# COMPACT_ATOMS: atom_id res chain seq x y z
N MET A 1 -6.45 -31.03 -0.93
CA MET A 1 -7.31 -29.82 -0.99
C MET A 1 -6.58 -28.73 -0.22
N ALA A 2 -6.19 -27.63 -0.87
CA ALA A 2 -5.68 -26.48 -0.14
C ALA A 2 -6.80 -25.93 0.76
N PRO A 3 -6.53 -25.62 2.04
CA PRO A 3 -7.54 -25.04 2.91
C PRO A 3 -8.04 -23.75 2.26
N ARG A 4 -9.35 -23.69 1.97
CA ARG A 4 -9.97 -22.43 1.56
C ARG A 4 -9.95 -21.54 2.80
N ILE A 5 -9.34 -20.36 2.68
CA ILE A 5 -9.50 -19.33 3.69
C ILE A 5 -11.02 -19.13 3.82
N PRO A 6 -11.62 -19.32 5.01
CA PRO A 6 -13.04 -19.11 5.19
C PRO A 6 -13.40 -17.71 4.72
N ASN A 7 -14.62 -17.49 4.22
CA ASN A 7 -15.09 -16.14 3.88
C ASN A 7 -15.10 -15.31 5.16
N ILE A 8 -14.00 -14.60 5.41
CA ILE A 8 -13.86 -13.67 6.52
C ILE A 8 -14.71 -12.45 6.16
N PRO A 9 -15.56 -11.96 7.07
CA PRO A 9 -16.28 -10.71 6.87
C PRO A 9 -15.33 -9.57 6.43
N PRO A 10 -15.73 -8.75 5.43
CA PRO A 10 -14.89 -7.68 4.90
C PRO A 10 -14.33 -6.75 5.99
N GLU A 11 -15.12 -6.48 7.02
CA GLU A 11 -14.75 -5.63 8.15
C GLU A 11 -13.61 -6.23 8.96
N LEU A 12 -13.57 -7.55 9.10
CA LEU A 12 -12.50 -8.26 9.79
C LEU A 12 -11.23 -8.31 8.93
N VAL A 13 -11.35 -8.44 7.60
CA VAL A 13 -10.19 -8.33 6.70
C VAL A 13 -9.53 -6.95 6.85
N ALA A 14 -10.32 -5.89 6.84
CA ALA A 14 -9.82 -4.53 7.05
C ALA A 14 -9.11 -4.38 8.40
N GLN A 15 -9.69 -4.91 9.49
CA GLN A 15 -9.08 -4.86 10.82
C GLN A 15 -7.77 -5.67 10.89
N ILE A 16 -7.72 -6.85 10.28
CA ILE A 16 -6.51 -7.69 10.23
C ILE A 16 -5.39 -6.92 9.53
N ILE A 17 -5.66 -6.38 8.33
CA ILE A 17 -4.66 -5.68 7.53
C ILE A 17 -4.18 -4.40 8.26
N GLN A 18 -5.07 -3.68 8.93
CA GLN A 18 -4.69 -2.50 9.72
C GLN A 18 -3.83 -2.84 10.96
N HIS A 19 -3.99 -4.04 11.52
CA HIS A 19 -3.21 -4.48 12.67
C HIS A 19 -1.82 -5.00 12.27
N VAL A 20 -1.65 -5.42 11.01
CA VAL A 20 -0.37 -5.82 10.47
C VAL A 20 0.53 -4.59 10.31
N TYR A 21 1.58 -4.53 11.12
CA TYR A 21 2.43 -3.35 11.25
C TYR A 21 3.48 -3.19 10.13
N SER A 22 3.81 -4.27 9.40
CA SER A 22 4.86 -4.25 8.37
C SER A 22 4.28 -4.06 6.96
N SER A 23 4.87 -3.11 6.21
CA SER A 23 4.57 -2.87 4.79
C SER A 23 4.67 -4.13 3.93
N ASP A 24 5.64 -5.01 4.23
CA ASP A 24 5.91 -6.21 3.44
C ASP A 24 4.80 -7.25 3.59
N THR A 25 4.24 -7.35 4.79
CA THR A 25 3.13 -8.25 5.09
C THR A 25 1.84 -7.70 4.45
N VAL A 26 1.62 -6.37 4.48
CA VAL A 26 0.49 -5.75 3.78
C VAL A 26 0.61 -5.91 2.26
N ALA A 27 1.82 -5.81 1.70
CA ALA A 27 2.04 -6.06 0.28
C ALA A 27 1.68 -7.51 -0.11
N SER A 28 1.98 -8.48 0.75
CA SER A 28 1.61 -9.88 0.54
C SER A 28 0.08 -10.08 0.53
N CYS A 29 -0.68 -9.27 1.27
CA CYS A 29 -2.15 -9.30 1.25
C CYS A 29 -2.74 -8.95 -0.12
N LEU A 30 -2.03 -8.20 -0.97
CA LEU A 30 -2.49 -7.86 -2.32
C LEU A 30 -2.67 -9.10 -3.22
N LEU A 31 -1.99 -10.20 -2.90
CA LEU A 31 -1.92 -11.39 -3.74
C LEU A 31 -2.93 -12.48 -3.34
N VAL A 32 -3.70 -12.29 -2.26
CA VAL A 32 -4.61 -13.31 -1.72
C VAL A 32 -5.85 -13.46 -2.59
N ASN A 33 -6.63 -12.39 -2.72
CA ASN A 33 -7.81 -12.30 -3.56
C ASN A 33 -8.18 -10.81 -3.80
N ARG A 34 -9.25 -10.56 -4.57
CA ARG A 34 -9.69 -9.19 -4.90
C ARG A 34 -10.08 -8.35 -3.70
N GLU A 35 -10.67 -8.96 -2.67
CA GLU A 35 -11.14 -8.25 -1.48
C GLU A 35 -9.96 -7.81 -0.61
N TRP A 36 -9.02 -8.71 -0.34
CA TRP A 36 -7.78 -8.41 0.36
C TRP A 36 -6.93 -7.40 -0.41
N HIS A 37 -6.90 -7.52 -1.74
CA HIS A 37 -6.26 -6.52 -2.60
C HIS A 37 -6.85 -5.13 -2.40
N HIS A 38 -8.18 -5.00 -2.37
CA HIS A 38 -8.83 -3.72 -2.14
C HIS A 38 -8.43 -3.11 -0.79
N PHE A 39 -8.60 -3.84 0.31
CA PHE A 39 -8.30 -3.31 1.65
C PHE A 39 -6.81 -3.06 1.90
N ALA A 40 -5.92 -3.93 1.40
CA ALA A 40 -4.48 -3.75 1.53
C ALA A 40 -3.99 -2.49 0.81
N LEU A 41 -4.53 -2.23 -0.38
CA LEU A 41 -4.18 -1.05 -1.17
C LEU A 41 -4.61 0.24 -0.46
N LEU A 42 -5.77 0.25 0.21
CA LEU A 42 -6.19 1.38 1.05
C LEU A 42 -5.22 1.66 2.20
N VAL A 43 -4.66 0.60 2.81
CA VAL A 43 -3.70 0.73 3.91
C VAL A 43 -2.34 1.21 3.40
N LEU A 44 -1.85 0.66 2.28
CA LEU A 44 -0.57 1.06 1.68
C LEU A 44 -0.58 2.53 1.23
N TYR A 45 -1.68 2.99 0.63
CA TYR A 45 -1.76 4.39 0.20
C TYR A 45 -1.97 5.36 1.35
N LYS A 46 -2.40 4.91 2.53
CA LYS A 46 -2.68 5.81 3.66
C LYS A 46 -1.46 6.62 4.09
N HIS A 47 -0.29 5.97 4.12
CA HIS A 47 0.98 6.58 4.54
C HIS A 47 2.06 6.22 3.53
N LEU A 48 2.28 7.12 2.57
CA LEU A 48 3.28 6.92 1.51
C LEU A 48 4.64 7.44 1.97
N VAL A 49 5.65 6.61 1.82
CA VAL A 49 7.05 6.97 2.08
C VAL A 49 7.82 6.66 0.80
N LEU A 50 8.29 7.69 0.11
CA LEU A 50 9.01 7.56 -1.16
C LEU A 50 10.40 8.15 -0.99
N ALA A 51 11.43 7.40 -1.41
CA ALA A 51 12.81 7.81 -1.31
C ALA A 51 13.37 8.18 -2.68
N GLY A 52 13.65 9.47 -2.88
CA GLY A 52 14.16 10.05 -4.12
C GLY A 52 13.05 10.52 -5.07
N SER A 53 13.41 11.47 -5.94
CA SER A 53 12.54 11.96 -7.02
C SER A 53 12.13 10.84 -7.98
N ASP A 54 13.06 9.94 -8.32
CA ASP A 54 12.81 8.83 -9.25
C ASP A 54 11.71 7.88 -8.75
N GLN A 55 11.65 7.63 -7.43
CA GLN A 55 10.59 6.78 -6.87
C GLN A 55 9.23 7.46 -6.92
N LEU A 56 9.19 8.78 -6.73
CA LEU A 56 7.95 9.55 -6.85
C LEU A 56 7.42 9.50 -8.29
N GLU A 57 8.26 9.74 -9.29
CA GLU A 57 7.85 9.69 -10.69
C GLU A 57 7.33 8.31 -11.09
N ARG A 58 8.06 7.25 -10.73
CA ARG A 58 7.63 5.86 -11.00
C ARG A 58 6.34 5.52 -10.27
N PHE A 59 6.18 5.99 -9.03
CA PHE A 59 4.96 5.77 -8.27
C PHE A 59 3.76 6.42 -8.96
N LEU A 60 3.87 7.70 -9.34
CA LEU A 60 2.80 8.43 -10.03
C LEU A 60 2.47 7.82 -11.41
N ALA A 61 3.47 7.35 -12.15
CA ALA A 61 3.24 6.74 -13.46
C ALA A 61 2.53 5.37 -13.38
N ALA A 62 2.76 4.60 -12.30
CA ALA A 62 2.28 3.23 -12.17
C ALA A 62 0.96 3.07 -11.40
N HIS A 63 0.58 4.07 -10.58
CA HIS A 63 -0.54 3.94 -9.65
C HIS A 63 -1.72 4.81 -10.05
N ASN A 64 -2.92 4.42 -9.61
CA ASN A 64 -4.15 5.14 -9.92
C ASN A 64 -4.24 6.46 -9.15
N ASP A 65 -4.16 7.58 -9.87
CA ASP A 65 -4.24 8.95 -9.34
C ASP A 65 -5.44 9.19 -8.42
N LEU A 66 -6.62 8.69 -8.77
CA LEU A 66 -7.84 8.89 -7.96
C LEU A 66 -7.69 8.20 -6.61
N LEU A 67 -7.23 6.94 -6.59
CA LEU A 67 -7.05 6.18 -5.36
C LEU A 67 -5.96 6.79 -4.48
N VAL A 68 -4.82 7.17 -5.07
CA VAL A 68 -3.74 7.84 -4.33
C VAL A 68 -4.27 9.11 -3.67
N ARG A 69 -4.96 9.98 -4.42
CA ARG A 69 -5.49 11.24 -3.88
C ARG A 69 -6.57 11.05 -2.82
N SER A 70 -7.45 10.06 -2.97
CA SER A 70 -8.56 9.84 -2.04
C SER A 70 -8.13 9.22 -0.70
N PHE A 71 -7.05 8.42 -0.69
CA PHE A 71 -6.70 7.62 0.49
C PHE A 71 -5.41 8.07 1.18
N THR A 72 -4.52 8.80 0.50
CA THR A 72 -3.28 9.29 1.11
C THR A 72 -3.57 10.32 2.18
N ARG A 73 -3.16 10.03 3.42
CA ARG A 73 -3.24 10.96 4.56
C ARG A 73 -1.91 11.58 4.90
N SER A 74 -0.82 10.91 4.58
CA SER A 74 0.54 11.39 4.81
C SER A 74 1.44 10.93 3.67
N LEU A 75 2.27 11.85 3.21
CA LEU A 75 3.31 11.61 2.22
C LEU A 75 4.63 12.11 2.82
N THR A 76 5.61 11.23 2.90
CA THR A 76 7.00 11.55 3.26
C THR A 76 7.86 11.33 2.04
N LEU A 77 8.56 12.38 1.62
CA LEU A 77 9.51 12.35 0.51
C LEU A 77 10.91 12.52 1.09
N TYR A 78 11.75 11.49 0.96
CA TYR A 78 13.18 11.65 1.22
C TYR A 78 13.83 12.15 -0.05
N LEU A 79 14.13 13.44 -0.10
CA LEU A 79 14.91 14.00 -1.20
C LEU A 79 16.36 13.55 -1.01
N ARG A 80 16.91 12.88 -2.02
CA ARG A 80 18.35 12.72 -2.08
C ARG A 80 18.89 14.12 -2.37
N GLU A 81 19.71 14.67 -1.48
CA GLU A 81 20.52 15.82 -1.88
C GLU A 81 21.43 15.33 -2.99
N ASP A 82 21.23 15.85 -4.20
CA ASP A 82 22.20 15.75 -5.27
C ASP A 82 23.43 16.58 -4.86
N GLY A 83 24.22 16.02 -3.95
CA GLY A 83 25.56 16.48 -3.67
C GLY A 83 26.41 16.19 -4.90
N TYR A 84 26.60 17.21 -5.73
CA TYR A 84 27.71 17.29 -6.69
C TYR A 84 28.98 17.76 -5.96
N PRO A 85 30.20 17.38 -6.40
CA PRO A 85 30.54 16.55 -7.56
C PRO A 85 31.07 15.13 -7.24
#